data_AF-A0A6A2ZUU1-F1
#
_entry.id   AF-A0A6A2ZUU1-F1
#
_cell.length_a   1.000
_cell.length_b   1.000
_cell.length_c   1.000
_cell.angle_alpha   90.00
_cell.angle_beta   90.00
_cell.angle_gamma   90.00
#
_symmetry.space_group_name_H-M   'P 1'
#
loop_
_entity.id
_entity.type
_entity.pdbx_description
1 polymer ?
#
loop_
_entity_poly.entity_id
_entity_poly.type
_entity_poly.pdbx_seq_one_letter_code
_entity_poly.pdbx_strand_id
1 'polypeptide(L)'
;MVRSYIEKPNCIILAISPANQDLATSDAIKISREVDPTGERTLGVLTKIDLMDKGTDAVDILEGKSYRLKFPWVGVVNRSQADINKNVDMIAARRREREYFASTPEYRHLANRMGSEHLGKMLSKHLETVIKSRIPGIQSLINKTIIELETELSRLGRPIAADAGGKLYTIMEICRLFDQNYREHLDGVRSGGEKVYNVFDNQLPAALKRLQFDRQLSMENIKKLVTEADGYQPHLIAPEQGYRRPAEAAVDAVHSILKDLVHKAINETPELKQYPGLRVEVGNAAIESLDRMRDQSKKATLQLVDMECCYLTVEFFRKLPQDIEKGGNPTQSIFDRYNDSYLRRIGTTVLSYVNMVCASLRHSIPKSIVYCQVREAKRSLLDFFYTELGKLEQKRLLALLNEDPAVMERRSALAKRLELYRSAQAEIDTAAWSE
;
A
#
# COMPACT_ATOMS: atom_id res chain seq x y z
N MET A 1 37.53 -7.10 -36.14
CA MET A 1 37.72 -7.67 -34.78
C MET A 1 38.23 -6.66 -33.76
N VAL A 2 39.29 -5.88 -34.03
CA VAL A 2 39.81 -4.89 -33.05
C VAL A 2 38.83 -3.72 -32.81
N ARG A 3 38.21 -3.18 -33.88
CA ARG A 3 37.27 -2.04 -33.81
C ARG A 3 36.15 -2.22 -32.78
N SER A 4 35.54 -3.40 -32.68
CA SER A 4 34.44 -3.66 -31.73
C SER A 4 34.82 -3.55 -30.24
N TYR A 5 36.12 -3.62 -29.92
CA TYR A 5 36.61 -3.40 -28.56
C TYR A 5 36.98 -1.93 -28.33
N ILE A 6 37.64 -1.28 -29.29
CA ILE A 6 38.16 0.09 -29.14
C ILE A 6 37.12 1.18 -29.42
N GLU A 7 36.01 0.88 -30.10
CA GLU A 7 34.89 1.81 -30.31
C GLU A 7 34.15 2.14 -29.00
N LYS A 8 34.18 1.23 -28.02
CA LYS A 8 33.55 1.48 -26.72
C LYS A 8 34.31 2.61 -26.00
N PRO A 9 33.63 3.66 -25.52
CA PRO A 9 34.30 4.78 -24.85
C PRO A 9 35.00 4.37 -23.54
N ASN A 10 34.55 3.28 -22.91
CA ASN A 10 35.13 2.72 -21.69
C ASN A 10 36.22 1.68 -21.99
N CYS A 11 37.25 2.08 -22.73
CA CYS A 11 38.45 1.25 -22.89
C CYS A 11 39.71 2.11 -23.01
N ILE A 12 40.83 1.56 -22.53
CA ILE A 12 42.17 2.13 -22.70
C ILE A 12 42.80 1.49 -23.94
N ILE A 13 43.30 2.31 -24.86
CA ILE A 13 43.96 1.87 -26.08
C ILE A 13 45.46 1.93 -25.88
N LEU A 14 46.13 0.78 -25.97
CA LEU A 14 47.59 0.69 -25.95
C LEU A 14 48.10 0.57 -27.39
N ALA A 15 48.55 1.69 -27.96
CA ALA A 15 49.04 1.74 -29.33
C ALA A 15 50.52 1.37 -29.38
N ILE A 16 50.79 0.08 -29.60
CA ILE A 16 52.14 -0.48 -29.62
C ILE A 16 52.72 -0.35 -31.03
N SER A 17 53.89 0.27 -31.15
CA SER A 17 54.65 0.37 -32.41
C SER A 17 56.10 -0.05 -32.20
N PRO A 18 56.75 -0.72 -33.15
CA PRO A 18 58.18 -1.03 -33.07
C PRO A 18 59.01 0.20 -33.49
N ALA A 19 60.14 0.43 -32.82
CA ALA A 19 61.01 1.59 -33.05
C ALA A 19 61.79 1.54 -34.37
N ASN A 20 61.93 0.36 -34.96
CA ASN A 20 62.63 0.14 -36.23
C ASN A 20 61.75 0.40 -37.46
N GLN A 21 60.51 0.87 -37.29
CA GLN A 21 59.59 1.22 -38.37
C GLN A 21 59.15 2.68 -38.22
N ASP A 22 58.84 3.31 -39.36
CA ASP A 22 58.33 4.68 -39.35
C ASP A 22 56.94 4.72 -38.69
N LEU A 23 56.82 5.56 -37.67
CA LEU A 23 55.61 5.73 -36.88
C LEU A 23 54.42 6.21 -37.72
N ALA A 24 54.67 7.01 -38.77
CA ALA A 24 53.62 7.49 -39.67
C ALA A 24 52.90 6.34 -40.40
N THR A 25 53.56 5.18 -40.53
CA THR A 25 53.00 3.99 -41.17
C THR A 25 52.28 3.06 -40.21
N SER A 26 52.34 3.30 -38.88
CA SER A 26 51.78 2.41 -37.85
C SER A 26 50.26 2.29 -37.92
N ASP A 27 49.76 1.08 -38.19
CA ASP A 27 48.34 0.77 -38.20
C ASP A 27 47.68 0.94 -36.83
N ALA A 28 48.42 0.65 -35.74
CA ALA A 28 47.91 0.81 -34.38
C ALA A 28 47.57 2.28 -34.06
N ILE A 29 48.36 3.22 -34.59
CA ILE A 29 48.15 4.67 -34.41
C ILE A 29 47.04 5.19 -35.33
N LYS A 30 46.96 4.69 -36.57
CA LYS A 30 45.88 5.05 -37.49
C LYS A 30 44.52 4.63 -36.93
N ILE A 31 44.40 3.37 -36.51
CA ILE A 31 43.16 2.81 -35.98
C ILE A 31 42.76 3.46 -34.65
N SER A 32 43.72 3.78 -33.77
CA SER A 32 43.40 4.48 -32.51
C SER A 32 42.88 5.90 -32.75
N ARG A 33 43.44 6.63 -33.72
CA ARG A 33 43.02 8.00 -34.05
C ARG A 33 41.63 8.07 -34.68
N GLU A 34 41.20 7.03 -35.40
CA GLU A 34 39.84 6.94 -35.93
C GLU A 34 38.78 6.91 -34.81
N VAL A 35 39.09 6.25 -33.68
CA VAL A 35 38.15 6.05 -32.56
C VAL A 35 38.41 6.97 -31.36
N ASP A 36 39.58 7.60 -31.30
CA ASP A 36 40.00 8.58 -30.29
C ASP A 36 40.83 9.71 -30.95
N PRO A 37 40.19 10.61 -31.72
CA PRO A 37 40.89 11.73 -32.38
C PRO A 37 41.59 12.68 -31.39
N THR A 38 41.08 12.74 -30.17
CA THR A 38 41.56 13.62 -29.10
C THR A 38 42.72 13.02 -28.30
N GLY A 39 42.97 11.72 -28.42
CA GLY A 39 44.01 11.00 -27.67
C GLY A 39 43.73 10.87 -26.17
N GLU A 40 42.48 10.96 -25.73
CA GLU A 40 42.09 10.98 -24.31
C GLU A 40 42.20 9.64 -23.60
N ARG A 41 42.30 8.55 -24.36
CA ARG A 41 42.36 7.18 -23.84
C ARG A 41 43.40 6.32 -24.58
N THR A 42 44.30 6.95 -25.32
CA THR A 42 45.31 6.29 -26.15
C THR A 42 46.72 6.53 -25.60
N LEU A 43 47.40 5.45 -25.20
CA LEU A 43 48.81 5.49 -24.77
C LEU A 43 49.71 4.92 -25.86
N GLY A 44 50.77 5.65 -26.20
CA GLY A 44 51.78 5.22 -27.16
C GLY A 44 52.87 4.40 -26.48
N VAL A 45 53.14 3.20 -26.98
CA VAL A 45 54.24 2.36 -26.51
C VAL A 45 55.17 2.04 -27.66
N LEU A 46 56.45 2.34 -27.47
CA LEU A 46 57.49 2.06 -28.44
C LEU A 46 58.31 0.85 -27.99
N THR A 47 58.32 -0.20 -28.81
CA THR A 47 59.03 -1.46 -28.52
C THR A 47 60.25 -1.62 -29.40
N LYS A 48 61.13 -2.58 -29.10
CA LYS A 48 62.31 -2.91 -29.95
C LYS A 48 63.26 -1.73 -30.16
N ILE A 49 63.38 -0.84 -29.18
CA ILE A 49 64.27 0.33 -29.23
C ILE A 49 65.75 -0.10 -29.31
N ASP A 50 66.05 -1.27 -28.75
CA ASP A 50 67.34 -1.93 -28.80
C ASP A 50 67.75 -2.42 -30.20
N LEU A 51 66.80 -2.52 -31.14
CA LEU A 51 67.01 -3.02 -32.50
C LEU A 51 67.00 -1.91 -33.56
N MET A 52 67.18 -0.64 -33.17
CA MET A 52 67.30 0.47 -34.10
C MET A 52 68.65 0.48 -34.82
N ASP A 53 68.68 1.06 -36.02
CA ASP A 53 69.90 1.18 -36.82
C ASP A 53 70.90 2.13 -36.15
N LYS A 54 72.19 1.77 -36.21
CA LYS A 54 73.26 2.57 -35.59
C LYS A 54 73.28 3.98 -36.18
N GLY A 55 73.20 4.99 -35.32
CA GLY A 55 73.12 6.40 -35.71
C GLY A 55 71.70 6.97 -35.80
N THR A 56 70.68 6.17 -35.50
CA THR A 56 69.29 6.62 -35.34
C THR A 56 68.84 6.47 -33.89
N ASP A 57 67.95 7.36 -33.44
CA ASP A 57 67.34 7.32 -32.12
C ASP A 57 65.84 7.62 -32.18
N ALA A 58 65.13 7.28 -31.12
CA ALA A 58 63.70 7.52 -30.97
C ALA A 58 63.38 8.66 -30.01
N VAL A 59 64.33 9.54 -29.68
CA VAL A 59 64.16 10.58 -28.66
C VAL A 59 63.00 11.52 -29.03
N ASP A 60 62.92 11.95 -30.29
CA ASP A 60 61.85 12.84 -30.75
C ASP A 60 60.45 12.22 -30.67
N ILE A 61 60.35 10.89 -30.79
CA ILE A 61 59.08 10.17 -30.59
C ILE A 61 58.75 10.08 -29.11
N LEU A 62 59.73 9.65 -28.28
CA LEU A 62 59.57 9.47 -26.84
C LEU A 62 59.26 10.79 -26.10
N GLU A 63 59.81 11.91 -26.58
CA GLU A 63 59.49 13.25 -26.08
C GLU A 63 58.17 13.81 -26.64
N GLY A 64 57.52 13.11 -27.57
CA GLY A 64 56.26 13.52 -28.18
C GLY A 64 56.40 14.69 -29.16
N LYS A 65 57.61 14.96 -29.67
CA LYS A 65 57.85 16.00 -30.69
C LYS A 65 57.39 15.56 -32.07
N SER A 66 57.70 14.32 -32.45
CA SER A 66 57.32 13.74 -33.75
C SER A 66 55.82 13.43 -33.83
N TYR A 67 55.25 12.84 -32.77
CA TYR A 67 53.83 12.56 -32.69
C TYR A 67 53.26 12.86 -31.30
N ARG A 68 52.42 13.91 -31.21
CA ARG A 68 51.82 14.34 -29.95
C ARG A 68 50.60 13.48 -29.58
N LEU A 69 50.67 12.88 -28.39
CA LEU A 69 49.54 12.26 -27.69
C LEU A 69 49.29 13.03 -26.38
N LYS A 70 48.09 12.92 -25.79
CA LYS A 70 47.83 13.48 -24.46
C LYS A 70 48.63 12.77 -23.36
N PHE A 71 48.86 11.47 -23.53
CA PHE A 71 49.76 10.69 -22.68
C PHE A 71 51.17 10.63 -23.27
N PRO A 72 52.23 10.66 -22.43
CA PRO A 72 53.59 10.54 -22.91
C PRO A 72 53.84 9.16 -23.55
N TRP A 73 54.75 9.13 -24.51
CA TRP A 73 55.24 7.89 -25.09
C TRP A 73 56.14 7.16 -24.10
N VAL A 74 55.98 5.84 -24.02
CA VAL A 74 56.83 4.99 -23.18
C VAL A 74 57.58 3.98 -24.03
N GLY A 75 58.90 4.02 -23.94
CA GLY A 75 59.78 3.06 -24.56
C GLY A 75 59.95 1.82 -23.68
N VAL A 76 59.88 0.63 -24.26
CA VAL A 76 60.10 -0.64 -23.57
C VAL A 76 61.08 -1.53 -24.33
N VAL A 77 61.93 -2.22 -23.58
CA VAL A 77 62.87 -3.23 -24.10
C VAL A 77 62.44 -4.59 -23.56
N ASN A 78 62.00 -5.45 -24.46
CA ASN A 78 61.50 -6.78 -24.13
C ASN A 78 62.59 -7.84 -24.33
N ARG A 79 62.29 -9.07 -23.89
CA ARG A 79 63.15 -10.24 -24.17
C ARG A 79 63.23 -10.47 -25.67
N SER A 80 64.45 -10.67 -26.18
CA SER A 80 64.67 -11.11 -27.57
C SER A 80 64.26 -12.58 -27.75
N GLN A 81 64.15 -13.04 -28.99
CA GLN A 81 63.87 -14.46 -29.26
C GLN A 81 64.94 -15.38 -28.66
N ALA A 82 66.21 -14.94 -28.64
CA ALA A 82 67.30 -15.69 -28.02
C ALA A 82 67.15 -15.77 -26.49
N ASP A 83 66.69 -14.69 -25.85
CA ASP A 83 66.42 -14.68 -24.40
C ASP A 83 65.25 -15.58 -24.01
N ILE A 84 64.21 -15.64 -24.85
CA ILE A 84 63.07 -16.54 -24.68
C ILE A 84 63.55 -17.99 -24.77
N ASN A 85 64.34 -18.32 -25.80
CA ASN A 85 64.89 -19.67 -25.99
C ASN A 85 65.82 -20.10 -24.83
N LYS A 86 66.49 -19.13 -24.19
CA LYS A 86 67.36 -19.35 -23.02
C LYS A 86 66.62 -19.28 -21.68
N ASN A 87 65.29 -19.11 -21.67
CA ASN A 87 64.46 -18.97 -20.47
C ASN A 87 64.98 -17.90 -19.50
N VAL A 88 65.42 -16.75 -20.01
CA VAL A 88 65.88 -15.65 -19.16
C VAL A 88 64.73 -15.15 -18.28
N ASP A 89 65.02 -15.02 -16.99
CA ASP A 89 64.07 -14.55 -15.99
C ASP A 89 63.63 -13.10 -16.24
N MET A 90 62.38 -12.79 -15.86
CA MET A 90 61.79 -11.46 -16.03
C MET A 90 62.47 -10.40 -15.16
N ILE A 91 62.99 -10.77 -13.99
CA ILE A 91 63.72 -9.83 -13.13
C ILE A 91 65.03 -9.41 -13.82
N ALA A 92 65.75 -10.39 -14.40
CA ALA A 92 66.96 -10.13 -15.18
C ALA A 92 66.66 -9.29 -16.44
N ALA A 93 65.55 -9.56 -17.14
CA ALA A 93 65.13 -8.76 -18.29
C ALA A 93 64.83 -7.30 -17.92
N ARG A 94 64.10 -7.04 -16.83
CA ARG A 94 63.81 -5.69 -16.33
C ARG A 94 65.07 -4.95 -15.86
N ARG A 95 66.02 -5.67 -15.24
CA ARG A 95 67.31 -5.10 -14.86
C ARG A 95 68.09 -4.64 -16.10
N ARG A 96 68.16 -5.48 -17.14
CA ARG A 96 68.78 -5.12 -18.43
C ARG A 96 68.09 -3.94 -19.10
N GLU A 97 66.76 -3.90 -19.09
CA GLU A 97 65.99 -2.75 -19.61
C GLU A 97 66.37 -1.45 -18.88
N ARG A 98 66.46 -1.49 -17.55
CA ARG A 98 66.85 -0.32 -16.75
C ARG A 98 68.31 0.09 -17.03
N GLU A 99 69.21 -0.87 -17.13
CA GLU A 99 70.62 -0.64 -17.48
C GLU A 99 70.75 -0.07 -18.90
N TYR A 100 69.96 -0.53 -19.87
CA TYR A 100 69.93 -0.01 -21.25
C TYR A 100 69.57 1.48 -21.28
N PHE A 101 68.45 1.86 -20.66
CA PHE A 101 68.04 3.27 -20.62
C PHE A 101 68.99 4.16 -19.80
N ALA A 102 69.68 3.61 -18.79
CA ALA A 102 70.64 4.36 -17.98
C ALA A 102 72.02 4.52 -18.66
N SER A 103 72.45 3.53 -19.44
CA SER A 103 73.77 3.51 -20.09
C SER A 103 73.79 4.15 -21.47
N THR A 104 72.65 4.20 -22.18
CA THR A 104 72.54 4.79 -23.52
C THR A 104 72.53 6.33 -23.42
N PRO A 105 73.54 7.04 -23.99
CA PRO A 105 73.66 8.50 -23.84
C PRO A 105 72.40 9.28 -24.26
N GLU A 106 71.75 8.85 -25.33
CA GLU A 106 70.60 9.50 -25.95
C GLU A 106 69.32 9.37 -25.12
N TYR A 107 69.18 8.30 -24.33
CA TYR A 107 67.97 8.03 -23.52
C TYR A 107 68.16 8.28 -22.02
N ARG A 108 69.38 8.60 -21.58
CA ARG A 108 69.73 8.72 -20.16
C ARG A 108 68.87 9.74 -19.40
N HIS A 109 68.51 10.87 -20.04
CA HIS A 109 67.63 11.87 -19.44
C HIS A 109 66.16 11.44 -19.37
N LEU A 110 65.77 10.41 -20.13
CA LEU A 110 64.43 9.82 -20.15
C LEU A 110 64.31 8.57 -19.28
N ALA A 111 65.40 8.03 -18.75
CA ALA A 111 65.44 6.73 -18.07
C ALA A 111 64.41 6.58 -16.93
N ASN A 112 64.02 7.67 -16.26
CA ASN A 112 63.01 7.68 -15.20
C ASN A 112 61.55 7.54 -15.70
N ARG A 113 61.31 7.81 -16.99
CA ARG A 113 60.01 7.75 -17.68
C ARG A 113 59.89 6.60 -18.68
N MET A 114 60.91 5.75 -18.76
CA MET A 114 60.98 4.63 -19.68
C MET A 114 60.94 3.29 -18.95
N GLY A 115 60.70 2.23 -19.73
CA GLY A 115 60.71 0.86 -19.30
C GLY A 115 59.35 0.33 -18.84
N SER A 116 59.29 -0.99 -18.76
CA SER A 116 58.09 -1.77 -18.50
C SER A 116 57.52 -1.51 -17.10
N GLU A 117 58.38 -1.19 -16.11
CA GLU A 117 57.95 -0.85 -14.75
C GLU A 117 57.24 0.52 -14.71
N HIS A 118 57.76 1.52 -15.44
CA HIS A 118 57.14 2.83 -15.53
C HIS A 118 55.80 2.74 -16.27
N LEU A 119 55.76 2.00 -17.39
CA LEU A 119 54.52 1.73 -18.13
C LEU A 119 53.46 1.09 -17.24
N GLY A 120 53.83 0.07 -16.45
CA GLY A 120 52.92 -0.59 -15.51
C GLY A 120 52.33 0.38 -14.49
N LYS A 121 53.16 1.21 -13.84
CA LYS A 121 52.71 2.23 -12.89
C LYS A 121 51.78 3.26 -13.54
N MET A 122 52.11 3.70 -14.76
CA MET A 122 51.29 4.66 -15.51
C MET A 122 49.92 4.08 -15.88
N LEU A 123 49.88 2.85 -16.38
CA LEU A 123 48.64 2.16 -16.72
C LEU A 123 47.77 1.93 -15.48
N SER A 124 48.35 1.50 -14.35
CA SER A 124 47.61 1.33 -13.09
C SER A 124 46.99 2.63 -12.61
N LYS A 125 47.76 3.73 -12.60
CA LYS A 125 47.26 5.05 -12.19
C LYS A 125 46.16 5.57 -13.12
N HIS A 126 46.32 5.36 -14.43
CA HIS A 126 45.31 5.77 -15.40
C HIS A 126 44.02 4.95 -15.25
N LEU A 127 44.13 3.64 -15.11
CA LEU A 127 43.00 2.74 -14.86
C LEU A 127 42.28 3.12 -13.56
N GLU A 128 43.01 3.38 -12.48
CA GLU A 128 42.45 3.84 -11.21
C GLU A 128 41.65 5.14 -11.37
N THR A 129 42.21 6.12 -12.09
CA THR A 129 41.55 7.41 -12.36
C THR A 129 40.25 7.21 -13.15
N VAL A 130 40.28 6.37 -14.17
CA VAL A 130 39.10 6.06 -15.00
C VAL A 130 38.04 5.35 -14.16
N ILE A 131 38.41 4.35 -13.35
CA ILE A 131 37.48 3.65 -12.45
C ILE A 131 36.84 4.64 -11.48
N LYS A 132 37.64 5.46 -10.77
CA LYS A 132 37.15 6.47 -9.83
C LYS A 132 36.18 7.47 -10.47
N SER A 133 36.47 7.93 -11.69
CA SER A 133 35.57 8.85 -12.41
C SER A 133 34.22 8.24 -12.78
N ARG A 134 34.12 6.91 -12.87
CA ARG A 134 32.90 6.19 -13.25
C ARG A 134 32.07 5.73 -12.06
N ILE A 135 32.68 5.53 -10.89
CA ILE A 135 32.00 5.09 -9.66
C ILE A 135 30.71 5.90 -9.36
N PRO A 136 30.71 7.25 -9.38
CA PRO A 136 29.50 8.02 -9.08
C PRO A 136 28.33 7.74 -10.06
N GLY A 137 28.64 7.53 -11.34
CA GLY A 137 27.64 7.19 -12.35
C GLY A 137 27.03 5.80 -12.12
N ILE A 138 27.86 4.83 -11.71
CA ILE A 138 27.39 3.48 -11.37
C ILE A 138 26.54 3.52 -10.10
N GLN A 139 26.98 4.26 -9.08
CA GLN A 139 26.22 4.42 -7.82
C GLN A 139 24.85 5.03 -8.08
N SER A 140 24.76 6.07 -8.92
CA SER A 140 23.47 6.67 -9.32
C SER A 140 22.57 5.69 -10.05
N LEU A 141 23.12 4.86 -10.94
CA LEU A 141 22.35 3.86 -11.68
C LEU A 141 21.81 2.76 -10.74
N ILE A 142 22.63 2.28 -9.82
CA ILE A 142 22.23 1.29 -8.81
C ILE A 142 21.12 1.86 -7.93
N ASN A 143 21.29 3.07 -7.38
CA ASN A 143 20.30 3.71 -6.53
C ASN A 143 18.96 3.89 -7.25
N LYS A 144 19.00 4.34 -8.51
CA LYS A 144 17.79 4.46 -9.34
C LYS A 144 17.10 3.11 -9.53
N THR A 145 17.87 2.07 -9.85
CA THR A 145 17.33 0.72 -10.09
C THR A 145 16.76 0.11 -8.80
N ILE A 146 17.38 0.35 -7.64
CA ILE A 146 16.86 -0.06 -6.33
C ILE A 146 15.48 0.56 -6.09
N ILE A 147 15.33 1.88 -6.31
CA ILE A 147 14.05 2.58 -6.12
C ILE A 147 12.97 2.02 -7.06
N GLU A 148 13.31 1.77 -8.32
CA GLU A 148 12.39 1.15 -9.30
C GLU A 148 11.95 -0.25 -8.86
N LEU A 149 12.88 -1.08 -8.39
CA LEU A 149 12.58 -2.43 -7.89
C LEU A 149 11.73 -2.39 -6.61
N GLU A 150 12.00 -1.49 -5.67
CA GLU A 150 11.22 -1.32 -4.44
C GLU A 150 9.79 -0.82 -4.72
N THR A 151 9.65 0.12 -5.66
CA THR A 151 8.32 0.60 -6.08
C THR A 151 7.53 -0.48 -6.82
N GLU A 152 8.18 -1.33 -7.62
CA GLU A 152 7.51 -2.47 -8.23
C GLU A 152 7.12 -3.53 -7.19
N LEU A 153 8.01 -3.84 -6.25
CA LEU A 153 7.78 -4.85 -5.21
C LEU A 153 6.68 -4.41 -4.23
N SER A 154 6.63 -3.13 -3.86
CA SER A 154 5.54 -2.58 -3.05
C SER A 154 4.18 -2.66 -3.74
N ARG A 155 4.12 -2.48 -5.08
CA ARG A 155 2.89 -2.68 -5.87
C ARG A 155 2.42 -4.12 -5.88
N LEU A 156 3.35 -5.07 -5.97
CA LEU A 156 3.03 -6.50 -5.92
C LEU A 156 2.60 -6.93 -4.51
N GLY A 157 3.00 -6.21 -3.46
CA GLY A 157 2.66 -6.55 -2.07
C GLY A 157 3.70 -7.45 -1.40
N ARG A 158 3.46 -7.79 -0.13
CA ARG A 158 4.40 -8.56 0.69
C ARG A 158 4.44 -10.04 0.28
N PRO A 159 5.59 -10.71 0.40
CA PRO A 159 5.66 -12.15 0.21
C PRO A 159 4.84 -12.87 1.27
N ILE A 160 4.04 -13.85 0.84
CA ILE A 160 3.28 -14.71 1.73
C ILE A 160 4.23 -15.81 2.22
N ALA A 161 4.25 -16.06 3.53
CA ALA A 161 5.05 -17.15 4.08
C ALA A 161 4.57 -18.51 3.54
N ALA A 162 5.49 -19.46 3.35
CA ALA A 162 5.15 -20.77 2.82
C ALA A 162 4.36 -21.64 3.82
N ASP A 163 4.60 -21.44 5.11
CA ASP A 163 3.99 -22.18 6.20
C ASP A 163 2.54 -21.76 6.45
N ALA A 164 1.77 -22.66 7.07
CA ALA A 164 0.36 -22.40 7.38
C ALA A 164 0.18 -21.23 8.36
N GLY A 165 1.12 -21.05 9.30
CA GLY A 165 1.06 -20.01 10.32
C GLY A 165 1.21 -18.61 9.73
N GLY A 166 2.20 -18.40 8.86
CA GLY A 166 2.38 -17.10 8.21
C GLY A 166 1.28 -16.76 7.20
N LYS A 167 0.66 -17.76 6.55
CA LYS A 167 -0.57 -17.55 5.74
C LYS A 167 -1.74 -17.07 6.60
N LEU A 168 -1.98 -17.74 7.73
CA LEU A 168 -3.01 -17.33 8.69
C LEU A 168 -2.75 -15.90 9.18
N TYR A 169 -1.50 -15.60 9.57
CA TYR A 169 -1.10 -14.27 10.02
C TYR A 169 -1.39 -13.20 8.97
N THR A 170 -1.04 -13.47 7.70
CA THR A 170 -1.28 -12.56 6.58
C THR A 170 -2.77 -12.29 6.40
N ILE A 171 -3.61 -13.33 6.41
CA ILE A 171 -5.07 -13.18 6.32
C ILE A 171 -5.60 -12.34 7.49
N MET A 172 -5.14 -12.61 8.71
CA MET A 172 -5.55 -11.86 9.90
C MET A 172 -5.11 -10.38 9.85
N GLU A 173 -3.92 -10.09 9.33
CA GLU A 173 -3.43 -8.71 9.14
C GLU A 173 -4.34 -7.95 8.16
N ILE A 174 -4.68 -8.57 7.03
CA ILE A 174 -5.61 -7.98 6.03
C ILE A 174 -6.99 -7.75 6.64
N CYS A 175 -7.51 -8.72 7.39
CA CYS A 175 -8.81 -8.59 8.06
C CYS A 175 -8.81 -7.46 9.11
N ARG A 176 -7.70 -7.25 9.83
CA ARG A 176 -7.54 -6.15 10.78
C ARG A 176 -7.53 -4.78 10.09
N LEU A 177 -6.88 -4.66 8.93
CA LEU A 177 -6.90 -3.43 8.13
C LEU A 177 -8.32 -3.11 7.67
N PHE A 178 -9.05 -4.11 7.18
CA PHE A 178 -10.47 -3.97 6.83
C PHE A 178 -11.31 -3.55 8.04
N ASP A 179 -11.16 -4.22 9.20
CA ASP A 179 -11.92 -3.92 10.42
C ASP A 179 -11.62 -2.50 10.92
N GLN A 180 -10.36 -2.07 10.87
CA GLN A 180 -9.98 -0.68 11.17
C GLN A 180 -10.66 0.31 10.21
N ASN A 181 -10.59 0.08 8.91
CA ASN A 181 -11.25 0.93 7.90
C ASN A 181 -12.76 1.01 8.15
N TYR A 182 -13.40 -0.10 8.50
CA TYR A 182 -14.82 -0.14 8.82
C TYR A 182 -15.15 0.65 10.10
N ARG A 183 -14.35 0.52 11.16
CA ARG A 183 -14.50 1.29 12.40
C ARG A 183 -14.35 2.80 12.16
N GLU A 184 -13.41 3.21 11.32
CA GLU A 184 -13.22 4.63 10.96
C GLU A 184 -14.44 5.23 10.25
N HIS A 185 -15.18 4.45 9.45
CA HIS A 185 -16.45 4.88 8.87
C HIS A 185 -17.55 5.06 9.92
N LEU A 186 -17.59 4.18 10.93
CA LEU A 186 -18.57 4.26 12.02
C LEU A 186 -18.27 5.41 12.99
N ASP A 187 -16.99 5.68 13.25
CA ASP A 187 -16.54 6.76 14.13
C ASP A 187 -16.62 8.15 13.50
N GLY A 188 -16.95 8.24 12.19
CA GLY A 188 -17.07 9.49 11.47
C GLY A 188 -15.75 10.10 11.01
N VAL A 189 -14.63 9.36 11.12
CA VAL A 189 -13.35 9.74 10.50
C VAL A 189 -13.48 9.65 8.97
N ARG A 190 -14.27 8.69 8.48
CA ARG A 190 -14.62 8.53 7.06
C ARG A 190 -16.12 8.72 6.82
N SER A 191 -16.48 9.07 5.59
CA SER A 191 -17.86 9.38 5.22
C SER A 191 -18.77 8.13 5.22
N GLY A 192 -19.94 8.24 5.85
CA GLY A 192 -21.01 7.23 5.73
C GLY A 192 -21.69 6.87 7.04
N GLY A 193 -20.96 6.85 8.17
CA GLY A 193 -21.57 6.65 9.50
C GLY A 193 -22.60 7.72 9.85
N GLU A 194 -22.41 8.95 9.33
CA GLU A 194 -23.33 10.07 9.49
C GLU A 194 -24.78 9.78 9.01
N LYS A 195 -24.93 8.87 8.04
CA LYS A 195 -26.24 8.47 7.51
C LYS A 195 -27.11 7.80 8.57
N VAL A 196 -26.50 7.17 9.58
CA VAL A 196 -27.22 6.55 10.70
C VAL A 196 -27.94 7.61 11.51
N TYR A 197 -27.33 8.77 11.77
CA TYR A 197 -27.99 9.88 12.46
C TYR A 197 -29.20 10.39 11.66
N ASN A 198 -29.09 10.48 10.33
CA ASN A 198 -30.21 10.90 9.49
C ASN A 198 -31.43 9.95 9.60
N VAL A 199 -31.22 8.65 9.80
CA VAL A 199 -32.32 7.71 10.06
C VAL A 199 -33.05 8.07 11.36
N PHE A 200 -32.31 8.40 12.42
CA PHE A 200 -32.89 8.66 13.74
C PHE A 200 -33.46 10.08 13.89
N ASP A 201 -32.81 11.07 13.31
CA ASP A 201 -33.18 12.48 13.48
C ASP A 201 -34.30 12.91 12.51
N ASN A 202 -34.33 12.32 11.31
CA ASN A 202 -35.25 12.72 10.25
C ASN A 202 -36.24 11.62 9.86
N GLN A 203 -35.78 10.41 9.52
CA GLN A 203 -36.66 9.38 8.96
C GLN A 203 -37.64 8.81 9.98
N LEU A 204 -37.15 8.39 11.15
CA LEU A 204 -37.99 7.83 12.22
C LEU A 204 -39.04 8.85 12.73
N PRO A 205 -38.69 10.11 13.04
CA PRO A 205 -39.67 11.09 13.49
C PRO A 205 -40.69 11.46 12.40
N ALA A 206 -40.26 11.51 11.13
CA ALA A 206 -41.18 11.72 10.02
C ALA A 206 -42.15 10.54 9.85
N ALA A 207 -41.67 9.29 9.99
CA ALA A 207 -42.49 8.10 9.93
C ALA A 207 -43.54 8.06 11.05
N LEU A 208 -43.17 8.44 12.28
CA LEU A 208 -44.10 8.54 13.40
C LEU A 208 -45.16 9.63 13.16
N LYS A 209 -44.77 10.81 12.67
CA LYS A 209 -45.72 11.89 12.33
C LYS A 209 -46.72 11.51 11.22
N ARG A 210 -46.30 10.67 10.26
CA ARG A 210 -47.16 10.21 9.15
C ARG A 210 -48.31 9.30 9.58
N LEU A 211 -48.25 8.72 10.78
CA LEU A 211 -49.33 7.88 11.29
C LEU A 211 -50.63 8.68 11.57
N GLN A 212 -50.54 10.02 11.66
CA GLN A 212 -51.69 10.94 11.81
C GLN A 212 -52.68 10.47 12.89
N PHE A 213 -52.19 10.24 14.11
CA PHE A 213 -53.01 9.76 15.24
C PHE A 213 -54.23 10.67 15.52
N ASP A 214 -54.11 11.98 15.25
CA ASP A 214 -55.20 12.95 15.34
C ASP A 214 -56.43 12.56 14.49
N ARG A 215 -56.18 11.95 13.33
CA ARG A 215 -57.23 11.52 12.39
C ARG A 215 -57.86 10.21 12.82
N GLN A 216 -57.06 9.31 13.41
CA GLN A 216 -57.56 8.05 13.95
C GLN A 216 -58.41 8.26 15.20
N LEU A 217 -58.04 9.23 16.04
CA LEU A 217 -58.76 9.67 17.24
C LEU A 217 -59.82 10.75 16.94
N SER A 218 -60.46 10.71 15.76
CA SER A 218 -61.55 11.62 15.43
C SER A 218 -62.78 11.41 16.33
N MET A 219 -63.63 12.43 16.47
CA MET A 219 -64.77 12.35 17.38
C MET A 219 -65.78 11.26 17.02
N GLU A 220 -65.99 11.03 15.73
CA GLU A 220 -66.85 9.95 15.24
C GLU A 220 -66.30 8.57 15.62
N ASN A 221 -64.98 8.38 15.52
CA ASN A 221 -64.34 7.12 15.87
C ASN A 221 -64.35 6.89 17.38
N ILE A 222 -64.07 7.91 18.19
CA ILE A 222 -64.12 7.80 19.65
C ILE A 222 -65.54 7.46 20.11
N LYS A 223 -66.56 8.11 19.54
CA LYS A 223 -67.96 7.82 19.90
C LYS A 223 -68.35 6.38 19.56
N LYS A 224 -67.96 5.88 18.38
CA LYS A 224 -68.15 4.47 18.00
C LYS A 224 -67.43 3.53 18.98
N LEU A 225 -66.15 3.81 19.26
CA LEU A 225 -65.32 2.97 20.11
C LEU A 225 -65.81 2.92 21.57
N VAL A 226 -66.24 4.05 22.13
CA VAL A 226 -66.78 4.13 23.50
C VAL A 226 -68.13 3.42 23.60
N THR A 227 -68.98 3.55 22.57
CA THR A 227 -70.28 2.86 22.52
C THR A 227 -70.10 1.34 22.38
N GLU A 228 -69.13 0.91 21.58
CA GLU A 228 -68.73 -0.49 21.50
C GLU A 228 -68.12 -0.95 22.84
N ALA A 229 -67.35 -0.09 23.52
CA ALA A 229 -66.64 -0.36 24.78
C ALA A 229 -67.53 -0.60 25.99
N ASP A 230 -68.69 0.04 26.00
CA ASP A 230 -69.73 -0.20 27.00
C ASP A 230 -70.50 -1.53 26.78
N GLY A 231 -70.21 -2.27 25.69
CA GLY A 231 -70.68 -3.64 25.46
C GLY A 231 -69.73 -4.72 26.02
N TYR A 232 -70.09 -5.99 25.85
CA TYR A 232 -69.21 -7.12 26.20
C TYR A 232 -68.02 -7.16 25.21
N GLN A 233 -66.93 -6.50 25.61
CA GLN A 233 -65.60 -6.43 25.00
C GLN A 233 -65.48 -5.73 23.64
N PRO A 234 -64.76 -4.60 23.64
CA PRO A 234 -63.86 -4.29 22.55
C PRO A 234 -62.49 -3.87 23.06
N HIS A 235 -61.51 -4.28 22.28
CA HIS A 235 -60.13 -3.92 22.46
C HIS A 235 -60.02 -2.48 21.93
N LEU A 236 -59.75 -1.52 22.82
CA LEU A 236 -59.34 -0.17 22.45
C LEU A 236 -58.28 -0.30 21.36
N ILE A 237 -58.57 0.27 20.17
CA ILE A 237 -57.72 0.41 18.98
C ILE A 237 -56.29 -0.05 19.26
N ALA A 238 -55.85 -1.20 18.74
CA ALA A 238 -54.47 -1.65 18.89
C ALA A 238 -53.54 -0.67 18.16
N PRO A 239 -52.91 0.31 18.84
CA PRO A 239 -52.00 1.26 18.19
C PRO A 239 -50.66 0.56 17.88
N GLU A 240 -50.54 -0.71 18.30
CA GLU A 240 -49.50 -1.72 18.15
C GLU A 240 -49.01 -1.87 16.70
N GLN A 241 -49.92 -2.01 15.73
CA GLN A 241 -49.54 -2.05 14.31
C GLN A 241 -48.95 -0.72 13.83
N GLY A 242 -49.29 0.40 14.49
CA GLY A 242 -48.81 1.73 14.15
C GLY A 242 -47.33 1.90 14.48
N TYR A 243 -46.88 1.48 15.67
CA TYR A 243 -45.50 1.70 16.12
C TYR A 243 -44.50 0.65 15.63
N ARG A 244 -44.95 -0.59 15.43
CA ARG A 244 -44.06 -1.66 14.95
C ARG A 244 -43.47 -1.34 13.57
N ARG A 245 -44.27 -0.82 12.63
CA ARG A 245 -43.79 -0.59 11.24
C ARG A 245 -42.66 0.46 11.15
N PRO A 246 -42.76 1.65 11.77
CA PRO A 246 -41.64 2.60 11.81
C PRO A 246 -40.40 2.07 12.53
N ALA A 247 -40.58 1.29 13.60
CA ALA A 247 -39.48 0.68 14.34
C ALA A 247 -38.71 -0.35 13.49
N GLU A 248 -39.43 -1.25 12.81
CA GLU A 248 -38.84 -2.21 11.87
C GLU A 248 -38.16 -1.50 10.70
N ALA A 249 -38.79 -0.47 10.13
CA ALA A 249 -38.20 0.29 9.04
C ALA A 249 -36.89 0.98 9.44
N ALA A 250 -36.78 1.48 10.68
CA ALA A 250 -35.55 2.08 11.18
C ALA A 250 -34.43 1.03 11.37
N VAL A 251 -34.78 -0.16 11.88
CA VAL A 251 -33.85 -1.31 11.99
C VAL A 251 -33.28 -1.67 10.60
N ASP A 252 -34.15 -1.80 9.60
CA ASP A 252 -33.77 -2.19 8.24
C ASP A 252 -32.98 -1.09 7.52
N ALA A 253 -33.32 0.19 7.74
CA ALA A 253 -32.59 1.32 7.18
C ALA A 253 -31.14 1.38 7.70
N VAL A 254 -30.92 1.19 9.01
CA VAL A 254 -29.58 1.15 9.60
C VAL A 254 -28.80 -0.05 9.07
N HIS A 255 -29.43 -1.22 8.99
CA HIS A 255 -28.80 -2.42 8.43
C HIS A 255 -28.29 -2.22 6.99
N SER A 256 -29.10 -1.59 6.13
CA SER A 256 -28.70 -1.26 4.76
C SER A 256 -27.47 -0.34 4.73
N ILE A 257 -27.41 0.66 5.62
CA ILE A 257 -26.26 1.55 5.73
C ILE A 257 -25.01 0.76 6.17
N LEU A 258 -25.13 -0.14 7.15
CA LEU A 258 -24.01 -0.96 7.62
C LEU A 258 -23.47 -1.87 6.51
N LYS A 259 -24.35 -2.45 5.66
CA LYS A 259 -23.93 -3.22 4.48
C LYS A 259 -23.19 -2.36 3.45
N ASP A 260 -23.69 -1.16 3.16
CA ASP A 260 -22.99 -0.22 2.27
C ASP A 260 -21.59 0.13 2.79
N LEU A 261 -21.44 0.30 4.11
CA LEU A 261 -20.16 0.57 4.75
C LEU A 261 -19.18 -0.61 4.61
N VAL A 262 -19.65 -1.86 4.69
CA VAL A 262 -18.82 -3.05 4.42
C VAL A 262 -18.27 -2.99 2.99
N HIS A 263 -19.12 -2.71 2.00
CA HIS A 263 -18.68 -2.60 0.60
C HIS A 263 -17.66 -1.47 0.39
N LYS A 264 -17.85 -0.31 1.03
CA LYS A 264 -16.88 0.79 1.00
C LYS A 264 -15.54 0.39 1.64
N ALA A 265 -15.57 -0.16 2.85
CA ALA A 265 -14.36 -0.59 3.56
C ALA A 265 -13.57 -1.66 2.79
N ILE A 266 -14.26 -2.59 2.12
CA ILE A 266 -13.61 -3.56 1.22
C ILE A 266 -12.90 -2.85 0.06
N ASN A 267 -13.55 -1.88 -0.58
CA ASN A 267 -12.98 -1.16 -1.73
C ASN A 267 -11.81 -0.24 -1.35
N GLU A 268 -11.77 0.23 -0.12
CA GLU A 268 -10.69 1.06 0.42
C GLU A 268 -9.51 0.25 0.98
N THR A 269 -9.67 -1.07 1.11
CA THR A 269 -8.59 -1.98 1.56
C THR A 269 -7.85 -2.53 0.33
N PRO A 270 -6.64 -2.05 -0.01
CA PRO A 270 -5.94 -2.43 -1.24
C PRO A 270 -5.52 -3.91 -1.25
N GLU A 271 -5.21 -4.49 -0.10
CA GLU A 271 -4.81 -5.90 0.03
C GLU A 271 -5.97 -6.84 -0.34
N LEU A 272 -7.22 -6.48 -0.03
CA LEU A 272 -8.39 -7.24 -0.47
C LEU A 272 -8.61 -7.17 -1.99
N LYS A 273 -8.04 -6.19 -2.70
CA LYS A 273 -8.06 -6.17 -4.18
C LYS A 273 -7.07 -7.18 -4.77
N GLN A 274 -5.97 -7.44 -4.07
CA GLN A 274 -4.95 -8.41 -4.50
C GLN A 274 -5.43 -9.85 -4.34
N TYR A 275 -6.34 -10.12 -3.39
CA TYR A 275 -6.84 -11.46 -3.09
C TYR A 275 -8.38 -11.55 -3.26
N PRO A 276 -8.89 -11.81 -4.49
CA PRO A 276 -10.32 -11.87 -4.77
C PRO A 276 -11.07 -12.94 -3.98
N GLY A 277 -10.45 -14.10 -3.72
CA GLY A 277 -11.04 -15.17 -2.93
C GLY A 277 -11.31 -14.73 -1.49
N LEU A 278 -10.27 -14.20 -0.83
CA LEU A 278 -10.39 -13.63 0.51
C LEU A 278 -11.40 -12.48 0.57
N ARG A 279 -11.44 -11.61 -0.45
CA ARG A 279 -12.40 -10.50 -0.54
C ARG A 279 -13.85 -10.97 -0.46
N VAL A 280 -14.20 -12.02 -1.20
CA VAL A 280 -15.56 -12.57 -1.22
C VAL A 280 -15.91 -13.17 0.14
N GLU A 281 -15.01 -13.96 0.71
CA GLU A 281 -15.22 -14.63 2.00
C GLU A 281 -15.35 -13.64 3.17
N VAL A 282 -14.47 -12.64 3.24
CA VAL A 282 -14.55 -11.57 4.27
C VAL A 282 -15.84 -10.76 4.11
N GLY A 283 -16.21 -10.43 2.87
CA GLY A 283 -17.46 -9.71 2.61
C GLY A 283 -18.71 -10.50 3.00
N ASN A 284 -18.75 -11.78 2.65
CA ASN A 284 -19.86 -12.67 3.02
C ASN A 284 -19.95 -12.84 4.54
N ALA A 285 -18.83 -13.08 5.22
CA ALA A 285 -18.80 -13.24 6.67
C ALA A 285 -19.26 -11.96 7.40
N ALA A 286 -18.82 -10.78 6.94
CA ALA A 286 -19.26 -9.51 7.48
C ALA A 286 -20.78 -9.30 7.28
N ILE A 287 -21.30 -9.58 6.09
CA ILE A 287 -22.73 -9.47 5.77
C ILE A 287 -23.58 -10.42 6.63
N GLU A 288 -23.15 -11.68 6.78
CA GLU A 288 -23.83 -12.68 7.61
C GLU A 288 -23.83 -12.29 9.10
N SER A 289 -22.73 -11.69 9.57
CA SER A 289 -22.64 -11.14 10.93
C SER A 289 -23.65 -10.00 11.14
N LEU A 290 -23.72 -9.07 10.18
CA LEU A 290 -24.70 -7.98 10.20
C LEU A 290 -26.15 -8.48 10.16
N ASP A 291 -26.45 -9.52 9.36
CA ASP A 291 -27.80 -10.10 9.29
C ASP A 291 -28.24 -10.67 10.65
N ARG A 292 -27.33 -11.36 11.37
CA ARG A 292 -27.57 -11.84 12.73
C ARG A 292 -27.81 -10.69 13.73
N MET A 293 -27.02 -9.63 13.64
CA MET A 293 -27.17 -8.43 14.47
C MET A 293 -28.49 -7.70 14.20
N ARG A 294 -28.91 -7.64 12.93
CA ARG A 294 -30.20 -7.06 12.51
C ARG A 294 -31.37 -7.83 13.10
N ASP A 295 -31.34 -9.16 13.08
CA ASP A 295 -32.42 -9.97 13.64
C ASP A 295 -32.52 -9.85 15.17
N GLN A 296 -31.38 -9.76 15.87
CA GLN A 296 -31.36 -9.48 17.31
C GLN A 296 -31.90 -8.07 17.61
N SER A 297 -31.46 -7.07 16.84
CA SER A 297 -31.94 -5.69 16.96
C SER A 297 -33.43 -5.58 16.69
N LYS A 298 -33.95 -6.29 15.69
CA LYS A 298 -35.38 -6.34 15.39
C LYS A 298 -36.17 -6.88 16.58
N LYS A 299 -35.75 -8.02 17.15
CA LYS A 299 -36.40 -8.60 18.34
C LYS A 299 -36.38 -7.64 19.53
N ALA A 300 -35.22 -7.05 19.85
CA ALA A 300 -35.08 -6.13 20.98
C ALA A 300 -35.90 -4.85 20.79
N THR A 301 -35.92 -4.29 19.59
CA THR A 301 -36.68 -3.06 19.28
C THR A 301 -38.19 -3.31 19.35
N LEU A 302 -38.66 -4.43 18.81
CA LEU A 302 -40.08 -4.81 18.90
C LEU A 302 -40.50 -5.08 20.34
N GLN A 303 -39.66 -5.72 21.15
CA GLN A 303 -39.92 -5.91 22.58
C GLN A 303 -40.09 -4.57 23.32
N LEU A 304 -39.30 -3.55 22.99
CA LEU A 304 -39.48 -2.21 23.57
C LEU A 304 -40.84 -1.60 23.23
N VAL A 305 -41.32 -1.79 22.00
CA VAL A 305 -42.65 -1.34 21.58
C VAL A 305 -43.73 -2.12 22.33
N ASP A 306 -43.60 -3.45 22.39
CA ASP A 306 -44.56 -4.32 23.07
C ASP A 306 -44.64 -4.02 24.59
N MET A 307 -43.52 -3.63 25.21
CA MET A 307 -43.50 -3.21 26.63
C MET A 307 -44.36 -1.98 26.91
N GLU A 308 -44.37 -1.00 26.01
CA GLU A 308 -45.22 0.21 26.13
C GLU A 308 -46.71 -0.11 26.02
N CYS A 309 -47.05 -1.27 25.45
CA CYS A 309 -48.42 -1.75 25.32
C CYS A 309 -48.89 -2.54 26.55
N CYS A 310 -47.97 -3.23 27.24
CA CYS A 310 -48.27 -4.05 28.41
C CYS A 310 -48.60 -3.23 29.67
N TYR A 311 -48.07 -2.00 29.78
CA TYR A 311 -48.24 -1.18 30.98
C TYR A 311 -48.51 0.28 30.66
N LEU A 312 -49.60 0.82 31.20
CA LEU A 312 -49.91 2.24 31.11
C LEU A 312 -49.13 3.03 32.16
N THR A 313 -48.41 4.07 31.73
CA THR A 313 -47.61 4.89 32.63
C THR A 313 -48.51 5.71 33.57
N VAL A 314 -48.70 5.21 34.80
CA VAL A 314 -49.61 5.79 35.80
C VAL A 314 -49.24 7.23 36.17
N GLU A 315 -47.95 7.56 36.16
CA GLU A 315 -47.48 8.91 36.49
C GLU A 315 -48.02 9.98 35.53
N PHE A 316 -48.21 9.64 34.26
CA PHE A 316 -48.84 10.54 33.29
C PHE A 316 -50.25 10.93 33.74
N PHE A 317 -51.05 9.95 34.14
CA PHE A 317 -52.44 10.17 34.54
C PHE A 317 -52.55 10.91 35.88
N ARG A 318 -51.57 10.76 36.78
CA ARG A 318 -51.52 11.52 38.05
C ARG A 318 -51.26 13.01 37.86
N LYS A 319 -50.63 13.40 36.75
CA LYS A 319 -50.28 14.79 36.42
C LYS A 319 -51.37 15.50 35.60
N LEU A 320 -52.41 14.80 35.17
CA LEU A 320 -53.54 15.42 34.50
C LEU A 320 -54.26 16.37 35.48
N PRO A 321 -54.70 17.56 35.03
CA PRO A 321 -55.52 18.45 35.85
C PRO A 321 -56.70 17.69 36.45
N GLN A 322 -56.80 17.65 37.79
CA GLN A 322 -58.01 17.18 38.46
C GLN A 322 -59.06 18.28 38.41
N ASP A 323 -59.66 18.48 37.24
CA ASP A 323 -60.83 19.36 37.16
C ASP A 323 -62.00 18.65 37.82
N ILE A 324 -62.27 19.05 39.07
CA ILE A 324 -63.50 18.73 39.80
C ILE A 324 -64.65 19.48 39.13
N GLU A 325 -65.10 18.99 37.97
CA GLU A 325 -66.46 19.28 37.54
C GLU A 325 -67.38 18.54 38.52
N LYS A 326 -68.02 19.32 39.40
CA LYS A 326 -69.12 18.86 40.25
C LYS A 326 -70.04 17.99 39.40
N GLY A 327 -70.19 16.74 39.82
CA GLY A 327 -71.00 15.73 39.13
C GLY A 327 -72.33 16.31 38.68
N GLY A 328 -72.64 16.10 37.39
CA GLY A 328 -73.93 16.45 36.82
C GLY A 328 -75.08 15.86 37.64
N ASN A 329 -76.19 16.60 37.69
CA ASN A 329 -77.38 16.20 38.41
C ASN A 329 -77.80 14.76 38.04
N PRO A 330 -78.17 13.91 39.03
CA PRO A 330 -78.49 12.49 38.81
C PRO A 330 -79.77 12.22 38.01
N THR A 331 -80.42 13.26 37.47
CA THR A 331 -81.66 13.20 36.71
C THR A 331 -81.46 13.24 35.18
N GLN A 332 -80.23 13.32 34.68
CA GLN A 332 -79.94 13.22 33.25
C GLN A 332 -79.84 11.76 32.78
N SER A 333 -80.38 11.49 31.58
CA SER A 333 -80.40 10.17 30.94
C SER A 333 -79.00 9.55 30.93
N ILE A 334 -78.89 8.22 31.00
CA ILE A 334 -77.59 7.51 30.82
C ILE A 334 -76.91 7.94 29.51
N PHE A 335 -77.68 8.35 28.50
CA PHE A 335 -77.18 8.92 27.25
C PHE A 335 -76.57 10.34 27.37
N ASP A 336 -77.00 11.17 28.33
CA ASP A 336 -76.43 12.49 28.62
C ASP A 336 -75.13 12.40 29.45
N ARG A 337 -74.79 11.20 29.94
CA ARG A 337 -73.57 10.94 30.71
C ARG A 337 -72.30 10.98 29.84
N TYR A 338 -72.46 10.81 28.53
CA TYR A 338 -71.41 10.91 27.51
C TYR A 338 -71.54 12.20 26.69
N ASN A 339 -71.58 13.35 27.36
CA ASN A 339 -71.56 14.64 26.67
C ASN A 339 -70.35 14.75 25.73
N ASP A 340 -70.51 15.45 24.61
CA ASP A 340 -69.44 15.66 23.62
C ASP A 340 -68.16 16.25 24.25
N SER A 341 -68.29 17.00 25.34
CA SER A 341 -67.17 17.50 26.16
C SER A 341 -66.35 16.36 26.80
N TYR A 342 -67.00 15.35 27.34
CA TYR A 342 -66.37 14.17 27.93
C TYR A 342 -65.64 13.32 26.89
N LEU A 343 -66.28 13.08 25.74
CA LEU A 343 -65.65 12.34 24.63
C LEU A 343 -64.44 13.10 24.06
N ARG A 344 -64.52 14.42 23.90
CA ARG A 344 -63.38 15.26 23.49
C ARG A 344 -62.23 15.17 24.48
N ARG A 345 -62.53 15.13 25.79
CA ARG A 345 -61.50 14.98 26.83
C ARG A 345 -60.79 13.63 26.73
N ILE A 346 -61.52 12.53 26.49
CA ILE A 346 -60.93 11.22 26.25
C ILE A 346 -59.97 11.28 25.05
N GLY A 347 -60.43 11.80 23.91
CA GLY A 347 -59.59 11.92 22.71
C GLY A 347 -58.32 12.72 22.94
N THR A 348 -58.44 13.86 23.63
CA THR A 348 -57.29 14.73 23.95
C THR A 348 -56.31 14.03 24.89
N THR A 349 -56.80 13.38 25.96
CA THR A 349 -55.95 12.67 26.92
C THR A 349 -55.23 11.47 26.29
N VAL A 350 -55.93 10.67 25.47
CA VAL A 350 -55.35 9.53 24.75
C VAL A 350 -54.29 10.01 23.76
N LEU A 351 -54.57 11.09 23.02
CA LEU A 351 -53.60 11.69 22.10
C LEU A 351 -52.36 12.21 22.84
N SER A 352 -52.53 12.89 23.98
CA SER A 352 -51.41 13.34 24.81
C SER A 352 -50.58 12.17 25.34
N TYR A 353 -51.22 11.05 25.73
CA TYR A 353 -50.51 9.84 26.14
C TYR A 353 -49.72 9.21 24.99
N VAL A 354 -50.35 9.05 23.82
CA VAL A 354 -49.71 8.53 22.60
C VAL A 354 -48.50 9.38 22.21
N ASN A 355 -48.61 10.72 22.29
CA ASN A 355 -47.50 11.62 22.00
C ASN A 355 -46.35 11.48 23.00
N MET A 356 -46.63 11.27 24.30
CA MET A 356 -45.62 10.97 25.29
C MET A 356 -44.89 9.65 24.99
N VAL A 357 -45.64 8.58 24.67
CA VAL A 357 -45.06 7.28 24.29
C VAL A 357 -44.22 7.42 23.03
N CYS A 358 -44.69 8.14 22.01
CA CYS A 358 -43.90 8.42 20.80
C CYS A 358 -42.60 9.16 21.10
N ALA A 359 -42.62 10.11 22.04
CA ALA A 359 -41.41 10.81 22.47
C ALA A 359 -40.43 9.87 23.19
N SER A 360 -40.93 8.98 24.05
CA SER A 360 -40.11 7.93 24.69
C SER A 360 -39.48 6.99 23.66
N LEU A 361 -40.29 6.45 22.74
CA LEU A 361 -39.86 5.55 21.67
C LEU A 361 -38.84 6.19 20.73
N ARG A 362 -38.96 7.49 20.45
CA ARG A 362 -37.96 8.25 19.67
C ARG A 362 -36.57 8.22 20.31
N HIS A 363 -36.48 8.04 21.62
CA HIS A 363 -35.20 7.93 22.32
C HIS A 363 -34.76 6.49 22.58
N SER A 364 -35.68 5.56 22.86
CA SER A 364 -35.35 4.17 23.18
C SER A 364 -35.02 3.34 21.94
N ILE A 365 -35.74 3.52 20.82
CA ILE A 365 -35.53 2.77 19.58
C ILE A 365 -34.12 2.99 19.02
N PRO A 366 -33.63 4.23 18.81
CA PRO A 366 -32.26 4.45 18.33
C PRO A 366 -31.20 3.83 19.25
N LYS A 367 -31.38 3.90 20.57
CA LYS A 367 -30.44 3.30 21.54
C LYS A 367 -30.38 1.78 21.39
N SER A 368 -31.52 1.13 21.21
CA SER A 368 -31.59 -0.32 20.97
C SER A 368 -30.88 -0.70 19.66
N ILE A 369 -31.17 0.02 18.57
CA ILE A 369 -30.56 -0.21 17.26
C ILE A 369 -29.05 0.01 17.31
N VAL A 370 -28.58 1.11 17.91
CA VAL A 370 -27.15 1.39 18.06
C VAL A 370 -26.47 0.34 18.92
N TYR A 371 -27.11 -0.10 20.01
CA TYR A 371 -26.53 -1.11 20.89
C TYR A 371 -26.40 -2.46 20.18
N CYS A 372 -27.47 -2.95 19.54
CA CYS A 372 -27.51 -4.29 18.94
C CYS A 372 -26.87 -4.38 17.55
N GLN A 373 -26.83 -3.29 16.78
CA GLN A 373 -26.25 -3.29 15.43
C GLN A 373 -24.94 -2.53 15.38
N VAL A 374 -24.96 -1.21 15.58
CA VAL A 374 -23.80 -0.34 15.29
C VAL A 374 -22.62 -0.67 16.21
N ARG A 375 -22.88 -0.79 17.52
CA ARG A 375 -21.85 -1.06 18.53
C ARG A 375 -21.34 -2.50 18.45
N GLU A 376 -22.22 -3.47 18.20
CA GLU A 376 -21.82 -4.87 18.00
C GLU A 376 -21.04 -5.03 16.69
N ALA A 377 -21.50 -4.43 15.58
CA ALA A 377 -20.75 -4.41 14.31
C ALA A 377 -19.36 -3.77 14.48
N LYS A 378 -19.21 -2.75 15.33
CA LYS A 378 -17.90 -2.18 15.63
C LYS A 378 -16.97 -3.15 16.39
N ARG A 379 -17.53 -4.05 17.21
CA ARG A 379 -16.78 -4.89 18.16
C ARG A 379 -16.45 -6.26 17.60
N SER A 380 -17.42 -6.90 16.94
CA SER A 380 -17.43 -8.34 16.69
C SER A 380 -17.76 -8.72 15.25
N LEU A 381 -17.61 -7.79 14.29
CA LEU A 381 -17.98 -8.01 12.88
C LEU A 381 -17.40 -9.32 12.31
N LEU A 382 -16.11 -9.57 12.58
CA LEU A 382 -15.36 -10.71 12.05
C LEU A 382 -15.05 -11.80 13.09
N ASP A 383 -15.60 -11.75 14.31
CA ASP A 383 -15.24 -12.71 15.37
C ASP A 383 -15.59 -14.17 14.99
N PHE A 384 -16.75 -14.36 14.36
CA PHE A 384 -17.15 -15.65 13.81
C PHE A 384 -16.20 -16.10 12.69
N PHE A 385 -15.80 -15.18 11.82
CA PHE A 385 -14.85 -15.48 10.74
C PHE A 385 -13.49 -15.89 11.31
N TYR A 386 -12.97 -15.20 12.32
CA TYR A 386 -11.71 -15.58 12.97
C TYR A 386 -11.77 -16.95 13.64
N THR A 387 -12.91 -17.29 14.24
CA THR A 387 -13.14 -18.61 14.85
C THR A 387 -13.13 -19.72 13.80
N GLU A 388 -13.75 -19.49 12.63
CA GLU A 388 -13.73 -20.44 11.53
C GLU A 388 -12.36 -20.52 10.84
N LEU A 389 -11.67 -19.38 10.68
CA LEU A 389 -10.33 -19.32 10.09
C LEU A 389 -9.33 -20.19 10.85
N GLY A 390 -9.41 -20.20 12.18
CA GLY A 390 -8.55 -21.02 13.04
C GLY A 390 -8.74 -22.54 12.86
N LYS A 391 -9.86 -22.98 12.27
CA LYS A 391 -10.17 -24.39 12.00
C LYS A 391 -9.79 -24.83 10.59
N LEU A 392 -9.42 -23.90 9.71
CA LEU A 392 -9.17 -24.19 8.30
C LEU A 392 -7.83 -24.90 8.09
N GLU A 393 -7.85 -25.94 7.25
CA GLU A 393 -6.64 -26.60 6.78
C GLU A 393 -5.84 -25.71 5.82
N GLN A 394 -4.53 -25.99 5.72
CA GLN A 394 -3.59 -25.23 4.89
C GLN A 394 -4.02 -25.11 3.42
N LYS A 395 -4.70 -26.14 2.86
CA LYS A 395 -5.20 -26.12 1.48
C LYS A 395 -6.30 -25.07 1.27
N ARG A 396 -7.20 -24.89 2.24
CA ARG A 396 -8.24 -23.85 2.18
C ARG A 396 -7.66 -22.46 2.40
N LEU A 397 -6.69 -22.30 3.31
CA LEU A 397 -5.98 -21.03 3.50
C LEU A 397 -5.26 -20.58 2.20
N LEU A 398 -4.67 -21.53 1.47
CA LEU A 398 -4.10 -21.28 0.15
C LEU A 398 -5.17 -20.84 -0.88
N ALA A 399 -6.34 -21.49 -0.89
CA ALA A 399 -7.43 -21.12 -1.78
C ALA A 399 -8.00 -19.72 -1.48
N LEU A 400 -7.93 -19.24 -0.23
CA LEU A 400 -8.32 -17.87 0.12
C LEU A 400 -7.34 -16.84 -0.42
N LEU A 401 -6.05 -17.14 -0.33
CA LEU A 401 -4.98 -16.27 -0.77
C LEU A 401 -4.71 -16.34 -2.28
N ASN A 402 -5.37 -17.26 -3.02
CA ASN A 402 -5.37 -17.49 -4.47
C ASN A 402 -4.50 -16.56 -5.33
N GLU A 403 -3.20 -16.54 -5.06
CA GLU A 403 -2.27 -15.62 -5.69
C GLU A 403 -1.87 -16.21 -7.04
N ASP A 404 -1.88 -15.40 -8.09
CA ASP A 404 -1.40 -15.81 -9.40
C ASP A 404 0.05 -16.33 -9.26
N PRO A 405 0.34 -17.60 -9.61
CA PRO A 405 1.69 -18.14 -9.56
C PRO A 405 2.72 -17.26 -10.29
N ALA A 406 2.31 -16.56 -11.36
CA ALA A 406 3.17 -15.64 -12.09
C ALA A 406 3.54 -14.40 -11.26
N VAL A 407 2.62 -13.90 -10.42
CA VAL A 407 2.88 -12.78 -9.50
C VAL A 407 3.84 -13.21 -8.40
N MET A 408 3.66 -14.41 -7.86
CA MET A 408 4.56 -14.98 -6.85
C MET A 408 5.98 -15.17 -7.40
N GLU A 409 6.12 -15.73 -8.60
CA GLU A 409 7.42 -15.92 -9.26
C GLU A 409 8.08 -14.58 -9.58
N ARG A 410 7.32 -13.63 -10.12
CA ARG A 410 7.81 -12.27 -10.40
C ARG A 410 8.28 -11.57 -9.13
N ARG A 411 7.52 -11.66 -8.03
CA ARG A 411 7.93 -11.10 -6.73
C ARG A 411 9.24 -11.71 -6.23
N SER A 412 9.40 -13.03 -6.34
CA SER A 412 10.63 -13.72 -5.95
C SER A 412 11.82 -13.29 -6.80
N ALA A 413 11.64 -13.18 -8.12
CA ALA A 413 12.70 -12.73 -9.03
C ALA A 413 13.14 -11.28 -8.75
N LEU A 414 12.18 -10.38 -8.50
CA LEU A 414 12.46 -8.98 -8.14
C LEU A 414 13.17 -8.88 -6.79
N ALA A 415 12.76 -9.66 -5.79
CA ALA A 415 13.39 -9.68 -4.47
C ALA A 415 14.87 -10.11 -4.55
N LYS A 416 15.16 -11.19 -5.28
CA LYS A 416 16.54 -11.64 -5.52
C LYS A 416 17.36 -10.58 -6.26
N ARG A 417 16.77 -9.94 -7.26
CA ARG A 417 17.44 -8.88 -8.02
C ARG A 417 17.73 -7.66 -7.13
N LEU A 418 16.80 -7.28 -6.27
CA LEU A 418 16.97 -6.18 -5.31
C LEU A 418 18.10 -6.48 -4.31
N GLU A 419 18.19 -7.71 -3.81
CA GLU A 419 19.27 -8.16 -2.92
C GLU A 419 20.65 -8.04 -3.60
N LEU A 420 20.76 -8.45 -4.87
CA LEU A 420 21.98 -8.28 -5.65
C LEU A 420 22.38 -6.81 -5.82
N TYR A 421 21.42 -5.92 -6.10
CA TYR A 421 21.71 -4.48 -6.22
C TYR A 421 22.10 -3.85 -4.87
N ARG A 422 21.49 -4.30 -3.76
CA ARG A 422 21.87 -3.88 -2.40
C ARG A 422 23.29 -4.33 -2.04
N SER A 423 23.66 -5.56 -2.40
CA SER A 423 25.05 -6.04 -2.25
C SER A 423 26.02 -5.19 -3.08
N ALA A 424 25.67 -4.93 -4.34
CA ALA A 424 26.49 -4.10 -5.22
C ALA A 424 26.61 -2.65 -4.71
N GLN A 425 25.55 -2.09 -4.12
CA GLN A 425 25.58 -0.77 -3.48
C GLN A 425 26.59 -0.76 -2.32
N ALA A 426 26.55 -1.75 -1.43
CA ALA A 426 27.48 -1.84 -0.31
C ALA A 426 28.94 -1.99 -0.75
N GLU A 427 29.21 -2.79 -1.79
CA GLU A 427 30.55 -2.93 -2.37
C GLU A 427 31.05 -1.61 -2.98
N ILE A 428 30.19 -0.91 -3.72
CA ILE A 428 30.56 0.37 -4.34
C ILE A 428 30.78 1.47 -3.29
N ASP A 429 29.95 1.53 -2.26
CA ASP A 429 30.13 2.49 -1.18
C ASP A 429 31.48 2.21 -0.50
N THR A 430 31.80 0.94 -0.19
CA THR A 430 33.12 0.58 0.37
C THR A 430 34.29 1.04 -0.52
N ALA A 431 34.16 0.87 -1.83
CA ALA A 431 35.16 1.31 -2.81
C ALA A 431 35.25 2.85 -2.96
N ALA A 432 34.15 3.57 -2.68
CA ALA A 432 34.11 5.04 -2.72
C ALA A 432 34.72 5.68 -1.46
N TRP A 433 34.60 5.02 -0.29
CA TRP A 433 35.10 5.53 0.99
C TRP A 433 36.54 5.09 1.33
N SER A 434 37.19 4.29 0.49
CA SER A 434 38.58 3.84 0.68
C SER A 434 39.61 4.84 0.11
N GLU A 435 39.38 6.13 0.34
CA GLU A 435 40.37 7.20 0.09
C GLU A 435 41.52 7.21 1.09
#